data_AF-A0A7C1HH77-F1
#
_entry.id   AF-A0A7C1HH77-F1
#
_cell.length_a   1.000
_cell.length_b   1.000
_cell.length_c   1.000
_cell.angle_alpha   90.00
_cell.angle_beta   90.00
_cell.angle_gamma   90.00
#
_symmetry.space_group_name_H-M   'P 1'
#
loop_
_entity.id
_entity.type
_entity.pdbx_description
1 polymer ?
#
loop_
_entity_poly.entity_id
_entity_poly.type
_entity_poly.pdbx_seq_one_letter_code
_entity_poly.pdbx_strand_id
1 'polypeptide(L)'
;MNERIERLRAESFEAEVSLDHERAEIVTDFYRENFGKYSVPVTRALAFREFCEKKSIYIGRDELVVGERGPFPKSVSTYPELNCHSAE
;
A
#
# COMPACT_ATOMS: atom_id res chain seq x y z
N MET A 1 -22.16 -20.53 4.08
CA MET A 1 -20.90 -20.17 3.43
C MET A 1 -20.67 -21.17 2.31
N ASN A 2 -20.05 -20.82 1.17
CA ASN A 2 -19.60 -21.82 0.19
C ASN A 2 -18.09 -22.02 0.33
N GLU A 3 -17.55 -23.10 -0.24
CA GLU A 3 -16.13 -23.46 -0.11
C GLU A 3 -15.19 -22.33 -0.55
N ARG A 4 -15.57 -21.58 -1.59
CA ARG A 4 -14.81 -20.42 -2.08
C ARG A 4 -14.70 -19.33 -0.99
N ILE A 5 -15.81 -18.96 -0.37
CA ILE A 5 -15.83 -17.91 0.66
C ILE A 5 -15.14 -18.42 1.94
N GLU A 6 -15.22 -19.71 2.26
CA GLU A 6 -14.50 -20.29 3.40
C GLU A 6 -12.98 -20.18 3.22
N ARG A 7 -12.45 -20.50 2.03
CA ARG A 7 -11.02 -20.32 1.71
C ARG A 7 -10.59 -18.85 1.80
N LEU A 8 -11.32 -17.93 1.16
CA LEU A 8 -11.03 -16.49 1.22
C LEU A 8 -11.03 -15.96 2.66
N ARG A 9 -11.97 -16.46 3.49
CA ARG A 9 -12.02 -16.09 4.91
C ARG A 9 -10.80 -16.59 5.67
N ALA A 10 -10.39 -17.84 5.46
CA ALA A 10 -9.19 -18.39 6.10
C ALA A 10 -7.95 -17.59 5.69
N GLU A 11 -7.74 -17.36 4.39
CA GLU A 11 -6.62 -16.57 3.86
C GLU A 11 -6.55 -15.17 4.47
N SER A 12 -7.69 -14.49 4.62
CA SER A 12 -7.74 -13.16 5.24
C SER A 12 -7.49 -13.19 6.76
N PHE A 13 -8.16 -14.10 7.49
CA PHE A 13 -8.12 -14.12 8.95
C PHE A 13 -6.84 -14.73 9.51
N GLU A 14 -6.24 -15.68 8.81
CA GLU A 14 -5.03 -16.39 9.25
C GLU A 14 -3.75 -15.71 8.78
N ALA A 15 -3.81 -14.79 7.81
CA ALA A 15 -2.64 -14.03 7.37
C ALA A 15 -1.93 -13.32 8.55
N GLU A 16 -0.61 -13.33 8.53
CA GLU A 16 0.23 -12.66 9.50
C GLU A 16 0.27 -11.15 9.22
N VAL A 17 0.18 -10.34 10.29
CA VAL A 17 0.30 -8.88 10.15
C VAL A 17 1.77 -8.53 9.90
N SER A 18 2.03 -7.84 8.80
CA SER A 18 3.38 -7.41 8.43
C SER A 18 3.38 -5.94 7.97
N LEU A 19 4.55 -5.31 8.03
CA LEU A 19 4.76 -3.95 7.54
C LEU A 19 5.41 -4.02 6.15
N ASP A 20 4.89 -3.23 5.22
CA ASP A 20 5.44 -3.05 3.88
C ASP A 20 5.96 -1.62 3.67
N HIS A 21 7.10 -1.51 3.01
CA HIS A 21 7.81 -0.25 2.78
C HIS A 21 7.69 0.25 1.32
N GLU A 22 7.07 -0.50 0.40
CA GLU A 22 6.96 -0.13 -1.02
C GLU A 22 6.44 1.30 -1.20
N ARG A 23 5.33 1.62 -0.52
CA ARG A 23 4.76 2.97 -0.57
C ARG A 23 5.77 4.03 -0.11
N ALA A 24 6.44 3.76 1.01
CA ALA A 24 7.37 4.70 1.60
C ALA A 24 8.54 4.98 0.66
N GLU A 25 9.04 3.97 -0.05
CA GLU A 25 10.07 4.15 -1.07
C GLU A 25 9.56 5.01 -2.23
N ILE A 26 8.44 4.64 -2.86
CA ILE A 26 7.90 5.36 -4.02
C ILE A 26 7.63 6.83 -3.69
N VAL A 27 6.98 7.10 -2.56
CA VAL A 27 6.65 8.46 -2.13
C VAL A 27 7.93 9.22 -1.79
N THR A 28 8.87 8.60 -1.08
CA THR A 28 10.14 9.25 -0.73
C THR A 28 10.93 9.66 -1.98
N ASP A 29 11.03 8.77 -2.96
CA ASP A 29 11.74 9.05 -4.21
C ASP A 29 11.06 10.16 -5.01
N PHE A 30 9.72 10.15 -5.08
CA PHE A 30 8.97 11.23 -5.71
C PHE A 30 9.28 12.58 -5.05
N TYR A 31 9.28 12.67 -3.72
CA TYR A 31 9.58 13.92 -3.01
C TYR A 31 11.04 14.34 -3.20
N ARG A 32 12.01 13.43 -3.15
CA ARG A 32 13.44 13.74 -3.40
C ARG A 32 13.64 14.41 -4.76
N GLU A 33 12.93 13.94 -5.77
CA GLU A 33 13.05 14.46 -7.13
C GLU A 33 12.22 15.73 -7.37
N ASN A 34 11.11 15.93 -6.66
CA ASN A 34 10.10 16.95 -7.01
C ASN A 34 9.87 18.02 -5.95
N PHE A 35 10.58 17.98 -4.81
CA PHE A 35 10.42 18.98 -3.76
C PHE A 35 10.68 20.40 -4.30
N GLY A 36 9.72 21.30 -4.04
CA GLY A 36 9.78 22.70 -4.48
C GLY A 36 9.44 22.97 -5.95
N LYS A 37 9.25 21.94 -6.80
CA LYS A 37 8.90 22.12 -8.22
C LYS A 37 7.44 22.53 -8.45
N TYR A 38 6.54 22.14 -7.55
CA TYR A 38 5.10 22.39 -7.66
C TYR A 38 4.54 22.99 -6.38
N SER A 39 3.33 23.56 -6.45
CA SER A 39 2.58 23.94 -5.26
C SER A 39 2.27 22.71 -4.40
N VAL A 40 2.17 22.88 -3.08
CA VAL A 40 1.98 21.77 -2.14
C VAL A 40 0.80 20.84 -2.52
N PRO A 41 -0.39 21.34 -2.91
CA PRO A 41 -1.49 20.47 -3.33
C PRO A 41 -1.16 19.64 -4.59
N VAL A 42 -0.46 20.23 -5.56
CA VAL A 42 -0.07 19.56 -6.80
C VAL A 42 1.00 18.51 -6.53
N THR A 43 2.01 18.82 -5.71
CA THR A 43 3.03 17.84 -5.29
C THR A 43 2.38 16.61 -4.65
N ARG A 44 1.40 16.80 -3.76
CA ARG A 44 0.69 15.70 -3.11
C ARG A 44 -0.15 14.87 -4.10
N ALA A 45 -0.84 15.52 -5.03
CA ALA A 45 -1.63 14.83 -6.04
C ALA A 45 -0.74 13.99 -6.98
N LEU A 46 0.41 14.54 -7.40
CA LEU A 46 1.36 13.84 -8.25
C LEU A 46 2.08 12.71 -7.50
N ALA A 47 2.45 12.89 -6.24
CA ALA A 47 3.00 11.82 -5.40
C ALA A 47 2.03 10.64 -5.27
N PHE A 48 0.74 10.93 -5.08
CA PHE A 48 -0.30 9.90 -5.03
C PHE A 48 -0.48 9.21 -6.38
N ARG A 49 -0.45 9.96 -7.48
CA ARG A 49 -0.50 9.38 -8.83
C ARG A 49 0.68 8.43 -9.06
N GLU A 50 1.91 8.85 -8.74
CA GLU A 50 3.12 8.04 -8.86
C GLU A 50 3.00 6.73 -8.08
N PHE A 51 2.47 6.80 -6.86
CA PHE A 51 2.18 5.62 -6.05
C PHE A 51 1.17 4.69 -6.73
N CYS A 52 0.04 5.22 -7.22
CA CYS A 52 -0.96 4.40 -7.92
C CYS A 52 -0.41 3.76 -9.20
N GLU A 53 0.50 4.43 -9.91
CA GLU A 53 1.12 3.91 -11.14
C GLU A 53 2.15 2.80 -10.87
N LYS A 54 2.78 2.79 -9.69
CA LYS A 54 3.89 1.86 -9.37
C LYS A 54 3.55 0.78 -8.35
N LYS A 55 2.56 1.00 -7.48
CA LYS A 55 2.19 0.08 -6.40
C LYS A 55 1.97 -1.35 -6.92
N SER A 56 2.42 -2.34 -6.17
CA SER A 56 2.08 -3.75 -6.39
C SER A 56 0.57 -3.99 -6.34
N ILE A 57 0.04 -4.61 -7.40
CA ILE A 57 -1.36 -4.99 -7.52
C ILE A 57 -1.53 -6.44 -7.06
N TYR A 58 -2.32 -6.63 -6.01
CA TYR A 58 -2.72 -7.95 -5.53
C TYR A 58 -4.03 -8.40 -6.17
N ILE A 59 -4.02 -9.60 -6.74
CA ILE A 59 -5.21 -10.31 -7.23
C ILE A 59 -5.15 -11.71 -6.62
N GLY A 60 -5.95 -11.95 -5.59
CA GLY A 60 -6.01 -13.22 -4.89
C GLY A 60 -6.69 -14.29 -5.71
N ARG A 61 -6.35 -15.55 -5.42
CA ARG A 61 -7.09 -16.69 -5.98
C ARG A 61 -8.52 -16.67 -5.45
N ASP A 62 -9.49 -17.03 -6.28
CA ASP A 62 -10.91 -17.12 -5.91
C ASP A 62 -11.60 -15.77 -5.58
N GLU A 63 -10.88 -14.64 -5.63
CA GLU A 63 -11.45 -13.31 -5.43
C GLU A 63 -12.35 -12.87 -6.60
N LEU A 64 -13.46 -12.23 -6.28
CA LEU A 64 -14.34 -11.58 -7.26
C LEU A 64 -14.18 -10.05 -7.26
N VAL A 65 -13.88 -9.49 -6.09
CA VAL A 65 -13.52 -8.08 -5.90
C VAL A 65 -12.07 -8.12 -5.44
N VAL A 66 -11.19 -7.48 -6.21
CA VAL A 66 -9.74 -7.60 -6.10
C VAL A 66 -9.13 -6.30 -5.61
N GLY A 67 -7.86 -6.38 -5.23
CA GLY A 67 -7.07 -5.26 -4.77
C GLY A 67 -6.90 -5.28 -3.26
N GLU A 68 -5.71 -4.88 -2.84
CA GLU A 68 -5.30 -4.84 -1.43
C GLU A 68 -4.53 -3.55 -1.17
N ARG A 69 -4.51 -3.10 0.09
CA ARG A 69 -3.76 -1.90 0.47
C ARG A 69 -2.25 -2.11 0.35
N GLY A 70 -1.76 -3.25 0.81
CA GLY A 70 -0.38 -3.70 0.64
C GLY A 70 -0.20 -4.62 -0.57
N PRO A 71 0.95 -5.30 -0.69
CA PRO A 71 1.18 -6.30 -1.74
C PRO A 71 0.41 -7.61 -1.52
N PHE A 72 -0.11 -7.86 -0.32
CA PHE A 72 -0.88 -9.06 0.05
C PHE A 72 -1.68 -8.83 1.36
N PRO A 73 -2.64 -9.71 1.73
CA PRO A 73 -3.50 -9.52 2.90
C PRO A 73 -2.72 -9.26 4.19
N LYS A 74 -3.20 -8.30 4.99
CA LYS A 74 -2.58 -7.84 6.26
C LYS A 74 -1.13 -7.35 6.17
N SER A 75 -0.60 -7.13 4.96
CA SER A 75 0.60 -6.32 4.75
C SER A 75 0.21 -4.84 4.73
N VAL A 76 0.67 -4.06 5.70
CA VAL A 76 0.24 -2.67 5.90
C VAL A 76 1.33 -1.69 5.53
N SER A 77 1.00 -0.64 4.78
CA SER A 77 1.98 0.38 4.37
C SER A 77 2.42 1.26 5.53
N THR A 78 3.65 1.77 5.45
CA THR A 78 4.14 2.86 6.30
C THR A 78 4.09 4.24 5.60
N TYR A 79 4.03 5.31 6.40
CA TYR A 79 3.75 6.69 5.97
C TYR A 79 4.73 7.69 6.61
N PRO A 80 6.03 7.61 6.32
CA PRO A 80 7.05 8.44 6.97
C PRO A 80 6.88 9.95 6.72
N GLU A 81 6.14 10.34 5.68
CA GLU A 81 5.79 11.74 5.43
C GLU A 81 4.70 12.29 6.39
N LEU A 82 4.03 11.41 7.13
CA LEU A 82 3.02 11.77 8.15
C LEU A 82 3.57 11.58 9.56
N ASN A 83 4.13 10.40 9.83
CA ASN A 83 4.70 10.05 11.13
C ASN A 83 5.75 8.95 10.96
N CYS A 84 6.90 9.13 11.58
CA CYS A 84 7.91 8.08 11.71
C CYS A 84 7.84 7.51 13.13
N HIS A 85 7.64 6.20 13.23
CA HIS A 85 7.73 5.50 14.51
C HIS A 85 9.18 5.17 14.83
N SER A 86 9.61 5.44 16.07
CA SER A 86 10.81 4.86 16.65
C SER A 86 10.51 3.45 17.17
N ALA A 87 11.52 2.60 17.24
CA ALA A 87 11.40 1.28 17.89
C ALA A 87 11.44 1.35 19.43
N GLU A 88 11.65 2.56 19.98
CA GLU A 88 11.57 2.89 21.41
C GLU A 88 10.13 3.07 21.89
#